data_AF-A0AAP0G0Q9-F1
#
_entry.id   AF-A0AAP0G0Q9-F1
#
_cell.length_a   1.000
_cell.length_b   1.000
_cell.length_c   1.000
_cell.angle_alpha   90.00
_cell.angle_beta   90.00
_cell.angle_gamma   90.00
#
_symmetry.space_group_name_H-M   'P 1'
#
loop_
_entity.id
_entity.type
_entity.pdbx_description
1 polymer ?
#
loop_
_entity_poly.entity_id
_entity_poly.type
_entity_poly.pdbx_seq_one_letter_code
_entity_poly.pdbx_strand_id
1 'polypeptide(L)'
;MSSAFQDFGPLSERRRAEKQQKQRKRFMIAGASISVILVLSVVGVATSVYHSRKSDNAGATASPVEELHTSSKFIKTICSPTDFKDVCESTLSKSTAGKNSASPKEIIYAAVSAITDAAQRGFNHSEIFIKSDNPRVKSAINLCRSLINETYDELKLALSRIDMHKLEDLPNQKGYIKNWLSAALHYQGMCVDAFPKGEERTRMEAAMKQGNELTSNALAIIGAASKFLSLLDVSSIAGRNLAEEKEKDGIFLRADGFPTWIGEETRRHLRQTAKNTLKPNVTVAKDGSGDFSTINDALNAMPKKYAGRYVIYVKAGIYEEHVVMGKEKVNVTIYGDGSQKSVVTGSLNWVDGVQTSQTATFAATGFGLMLIGMGFRNTAGPQKHQAVALRVQSDNAVILNCRMEGYQDTLYAQAHYQFYRSCVIVGTDTAYILQNCRITAEPALEADKARIRSYLARPWKEYSRTIFMESELGDFINPDGYMPWDGDFALKTLFYGNTATAAPARTPATA
;
A
#
# COMPACT_ATOMS: atom_id res chain seq x y z
N MET A 1 48.86 2.45 -7.44
CA MET A 1 48.36 3.84 -7.58
C MET A 1 46.96 3.78 -8.16
N SER A 2 46.09 4.68 -7.68
CA SER A 2 44.73 5.02 -8.15
C SER A 2 43.64 3.96 -7.89
N SER A 3 42.86 4.05 -6.81
CA SER A 3 41.72 4.97 -6.57
C SER A 3 40.41 4.51 -7.24
N ALA A 4 39.66 3.63 -6.56
CA ALA A 4 38.24 3.40 -6.80
C ALA A 4 37.48 2.95 -5.52
N PHE A 5 37.97 3.31 -4.34
CA PHE A 5 37.28 3.12 -3.05
C PHE A 5 36.95 4.49 -2.44
N GLN A 6 36.08 5.22 -3.11
CA GLN A 6 35.36 6.37 -2.58
C GLN A 6 33.99 6.37 -3.25
N ASP A 7 33.01 5.65 -2.66
CA ASP A 7 31.69 6.24 -2.35
C ASP A 7 30.80 5.29 -1.54
N PHE A 8 31.10 5.14 -0.25
CA PHE A 8 30.11 4.71 0.76
C PHE A 8 30.12 5.65 1.98
N GLY A 9 30.58 6.90 1.77
CA GLY A 9 30.45 7.99 2.73
C GLY A 9 29.01 8.17 3.25
N PRO A 10 27.97 8.17 2.39
CA PRO A 10 26.61 8.53 2.81
C PRO A 10 25.96 7.56 3.81
N LEU A 11 26.26 6.25 3.75
CA LEU A 11 25.67 5.26 4.66
C LEU A 11 26.35 5.24 6.03
N SER A 12 27.67 5.47 6.06
CA SER A 12 28.43 5.59 7.32
C SER A 12 28.14 6.91 8.03
N GLU A 13 27.98 8.00 7.27
CA GLU A 13 27.50 9.29 7.77
C GLU A 13 26.05 9.21 8.22
N ARG A 14 25.17 8.47 7.53
CA ARG A 14 23.81 8.18 8.01
C ARG A 14 23.80 7.44 9.34
N ARG A 15 24.63 6.42 9.57
CA ARG A 15 24.69 5.75 10.90
C ARG A 15 25.13 6.71 12.01
N ARG A 16 26.02 7.66 11.71
CA ARG A 16 26.45 8.71 12.65
C ARG A 16 25.35 9.76 12.85
N ALA A 17 24.70 10.20 11.78
CA ALA A 17 23.58 11.14 11.78
C ALA A 17 22.34 10.54 12.47
N GLU A 18 22.05 9.24 12.31
CA GLU A 18 20.99 8.51 13.00
C GLU A 18 21.27 8.39 14.50
N LYS A 19 22.53 8.17 14.90
CA LYS A 19 22.92 8.20 16.32
C LYS A 19 22.74 9.61 16.91
N GLN A 20 23.17 10.64 16.19
CA GLN A 20 22.96 12.03 16.59
C GLN A 20 21.49 12.44 16.57
N GLN A 21 20.69 11.96 15.62
CA GLN A 21 19.26 12.23 15.52
C GLN A 21 18.47 11.44 16.58
N LYS A 22 18.93 10.24 17.00
CA LYS A 22 18.41 9.53 18.17
C LYS A 22 18.73 10.28 19.47
N GLN A 23 19.94 10.84 19.61
CA GLN A 23 20.27 11.69 20.76
C GLN A 23 19.47 13.01 20.74
N ARG A 24 19.35 13.69 19.60
CA ARG A 24 18.52 14.89 19.44
C ARG A 24 17.03 14.60 19.66
N LYS A 25 16.53 13.44 19.22
CA LYS A 25 15.17 12.96 19.57
C LYS A 25 15.02 12.73 21.06
N ARG A 26 16.01 12.14 21.75
CA ARG A 26 15.98 12.00 23.22
C ARG A 26 15.94 13.36 23.92
N PHE A 27 16.72 14.34 23.46
CA PHE A 27 16.69 15.70 23.99
C PHE A 27 15.40 16.46 23.64
N MET A 28 14.86 16.31 22.43
CA MET A 28 13.55 16.88 22.06
C MET A 28 12.39 16.22 22.80
N ILE A 29 12.46 14.92 23.08
CA ILE A 29 11.47 14.21 23.91
C ILE A 29 11.56 14.73 25.35
N ALA A 30 12.77 14.87 25.92
CA ALA A 30 12.96 15.45 27.24
C ALA A 30 12.46 16.91 27.32
N GLY A 31 12.72 17.72 26.29
CA GLY A 31 12.21 19.09 26.17
C GLY A 31 10.69 19.16 26.00
N ALA A 32 10.11 18.27 25.18
CA ALA A 32 8.67 18.16 25.01
C ALA A 32 7.98 17.65 26.28
N SER A 33 8.62 16.77 27.07
CA SER A 33 8.13 16.36 28.38
C SER A 33 8.09 17.53 29.36
N ILE A 34 9.10 18.43 29.34
CA ILE A 34 9.09 19.65 30.16
C ILE A 34 7.98 20.61 29.71
N SER A 35 7.78 20.78 28.39
CA SER A 35 6.68 21.60 27.86
C SER A 35 5.31 21.01 28.19
N VAL A 36 5.16 19.69 28.15
CA VAL A 36 3.91 19.00 28.53
C VAL A 36 3.68 19.11 30.04
N ILE A 37 4.72 19.02 30.87
CA ILE A 37 4.62 19.26 32.32
C ILE A 37 4.25 20.72 32.62
N LEU A 38 4.78 21.68 31.88
CA LEU A 38 4.41 23.10 31.99
C LEU A 38 2.98 23.37 31.51
N VAL A 39 2.53 22.73 30.44
CA VAL A 39 1.13 22.83 29.99
C VAL A 39 0.19 22.15 30.99
N LEU A 40 0.57 20.99 31.55
CA LEU A 40 -0.20 20.30 32.59
C LEU A 40 -0.21 21.06 33.91
N SER A 41 0.86 21.79 34.27
CA SER A 41 0.86 22.65 35.45
C SER A 41 0.01 23.92 35.25
N VAL A 42 0.01 24.50 34.04
CA VAL A 42 -0.90 25.60 33.68
C VAL A 42 -2.36 25.13 33.67
N VAL A 43 -2.65 23.92 33.17
CA VAL A 43 -3.98 23.29 33.24
C VAL A 43 -4.35 22.92 34.68
N GLY A 44 -3.39 22.48 35.50
CA GLY A 44 -3.56 22.23 36.93
C GLY A 44 -3.89 23.49 37.74
N VAL A 45 -3.27 24.62 37.39
CA VAL A 45 -3.57 25.93 37.98
C VAL A 45 -4.93 26.44 37.46
N ALA A 46 -5.24 26.27 36.17
CA ALA A 46 -6.54 26.63 35.61
C ALA A 46 -7.70 25.81 36.23
N THR A 47 -7.48 24.52 36.48
CA THR A 47 -8.46 23.63 37.14
C THR A 47 -8.58 23.91 38.65
N SER A 48 -7.50 24.32 39.33
CA SER A 48 -7.53 24.80 40.72
C SER A 48 -8.28 26.13 40.87
N VAL A 49 -8.05 27.08 39.96
CA VAL A 49 -8.79 28.36 39.89
C VAL A 49 -10.25 28.12 39.50
N TYR A 50 -10.53 27.15 38.63
CA TYR A 50 -11.87 26.71 38.28
C TYR A 50 -12.60 26.06 39.47
N HIS A 51 -11.92 25.20 40.24
CA HIS A 51 -12.47 24.61 41.46
C HIS A 51 -12.73 25.64 42.56
N SER A 52 -11.90 26.69 42.67
CA SER A 52 -12.17 27.83 43.56
C SER A 52 -13.31 28.72 43.06
N ARG A 53 -13.61 28.75 41.76
CA ARG A 53 -14.77 29.44 41.17
C ARG A 53 -16.05 28.61 41.15
N LYS A 54 -15.96 27.29 41.41
CA LYS A 54 -17.10 26.34 41.47
C LYS A 54 -17.96 26.49 42.74
N SER A 55 -17.83 27.58 43.49
CA SER A 55 -18.83 27.95 44.49
C SER A 55 -20.02 28.67 43.87
N ASP A 56 -19.89 29.28 42.68
CA ASP A 56 -20.99 30.05 42.09
C ASP A 56 -21.17 29.71 40.59
N ASN A 57 -22.40 29.28 40.27
CA ASN A 57 -22.99 29.04 38.95
C ASN A 57 -22.72 27.70 38.24
N ALA A 58 -23.79 26.90 38.22
CA ALA A 58 -23.99 25.77 37.32
C ALA A 58 -24.31 26.28 35.90
N GLY A 59 -23.50 25.87 34.92
CA GLY A 59 -23.76 26.11 33.50
C GLY A 59 -22.77 25.36 32.61
N ALA A 60 -23.30 24.39 31.84
CA ALA A 60 -22.75 23.71 30.66
C ALA A 60 -21.23 23.45 30.57
N THR A 61 -20.84 22.17 30.69
CA THR A 61 -19.49 21.68 30.37
C THR A 61 -19.30 21.55 28.86
N ALA A 62 -18.47 22.41 28.27
CA ALA A 62 -17.99 22.29 26.90
C ALA A 62 -16.85 21.26 26.79
N SER A 63 -16.82 20.48 25.70
CA SER A 63 -15.78 19.48 25.40
C SER A 63 -14.46 20.17 24.97
N PRO A 64 -13.27 19.58 25.18
CA PRO A 64 -12.00 20.11 24.65
C PRO A 64 -11.98 20.31 23.11
N VAL A 65 -12.92 19.67 22.40
CA VAL A 65 -13.16 19.85 20.96
C VAL A 65 -13.82 21.20 20.65
N GLU A 66 -14.60 21.77 21.58
CA GLU A 66 -15.22 23.10 21.44
C GLU A 66 -14.20 24.24 21.54
N GLU A 67 -13.08 24.09 22.25
CA GLU A 67 -12.08 25.15 22.41
C GLU A 67 -11.31 25.48 21.10
N LEU A 68 -11.58 24.75 20.02
CA LEU A 68 -10.98 24.93 18.69
C LEU A 68 -11.75 25.95 17.83
N HIS A 69 -12.14 27.08 18.41
CA HIS A 69 -13.09 28.03 17.82
C HIS A 69 -12.62 28.82 16.58
N THR A 70 -11.40 28.62 16.08
CA THR A 70 -10.97 29.26 14.81
C THR A 70 -10.44 28.24 13.80
N SER A 71 -11.17 28.10 12.68
CA SER A 71 -10.80 27.27 11.52
C SER A 71 -9.35 27.51 11.10
N SER A 72 -8.87 28.76 11.18
CA SER A 72 -7.49 29.15 10.83
C SER A 72 -6.42 28.48 11.69
N LYS A 73 -6.62 28.39 13.02
CA LYS A 73 -5.63 27.81 13.93
C LYS A 73 -5.53 26.30 13.71
N PHE A 74 -6.67 25.63 13.51
CA PHE A 74 -6.69 24.20 13.19
C PHE A 74 -6.01 23.90 11.85
N ILE A 75 -6.34 24.66 10.79
CA ILE A 75 -5.72 24.52 9.46
C ILE A 75 -4.19 24.58 9.57
N LYS A 76 -3.65 25.59 10.26
CA LYS A 76 -2.19 25.69 10.48
C LYS A 76 -1.62 24.48 11.21
N THR A 77 -2.32 23.97 12.23
CA THR A 77 -1.87 22.79 12.99
C THR A 77 -1.81 21.54 12.12
N ILE A 78 -2.86 21.25 11.33
CA ILE A 78 -2.91 20.04 10.50
C ILE A 78 -2.08 20.13 9.21
N CYS A 79 -1.80 21.34 8.71
CA CYS A 79 -0.93 21.58 7.56
C CYS A 79 0.56 21.61 7.94
N SER A 80 0.91 21.87 9.20
CA SER A 80 2.29 21.92 9.68
C SER A 80 3.16 20.69 9.32
N PRO A 81 2.67 19.44 9.42
CA PRO A 81 3.44 18.24 9.07
C PRO A 81 3.35 17.83 7.59
N THR A 82 2.72 18.63 6.74
CA THR A 82 2.58 18.31 5.30
C THR A 82 3.81 18.76 4.50
N ASP A 83 4.10 18.06 3.41
CA ASP A 83 5.20 18.41 2.50
C ASP A 83 4.88 19.67 1.68
N PHE A 84 3.61 19.88 1.34
CA PHE A 84 3.14 21.03 0.53
C PHE A 84 2.27 21.97 1.35
N LYS A 85 2.88 22.65 2.33
CA LYS A 85 2.19 23.49 3.32
C LYS A 85 1.34 24.60 2.70
N ASP A 86 1.89 25.33 1.75
CA ASP A 86 1.19 26.45 1.11
C ASP A 86 -0.05 25.96 0.33
N VAL A 87 0.08 24.82 -0.35
CA VAL A 87 -1.02 24.16 -1.06
C VAL A 87 -2.09 23.69 -0.06
N CYS A 88 -1.68 23.14 1.08
CA CYS A 88 -2.58 22.73 2.15
C CYS A 88 -3.40 23.91 2.71
N GLU A 89 -2.71 24.98 3.14
CA GLU A 89 -3.35 26.11 3.80
C GLU A 89 -4.26 26.89 2.84
N SER A 90 -3.80 27.15 1.61
CA SER A 90 -4.59 27.86 0.60
C SER A 90 -5.85 27.09 0.20
N THR A 91 -5.73 25.77 0.00
CA THR A 91 -6.86 24.90 -0.37
C THR A 91 -7.90 24.85 0.74
N LEU A 92 -7.48 24.59 1.97
CA LEU A 92 -8.40 24.47 3.10
C LEU A 92 -9.06 25.81 3.42
N SER A 93 -8.29 26.90 3.44
CA SER A 93 -8.84 28.24 3.67
C SER A 93 -9.92 28.60 2.65
N LYS A 94 -9.69 28.29 1.35
CA LYS A 94 -10.67 28.49 0.29
C LYS A 94 -11.91 27.60 0.46
N SER A 95 -11.73 26.32 0.80
CA SER A 95 -12.84 25.37 0.99
C SER A 95 -13.74 25.70 2.17
N THR A 96 -13.20 26.43 3.17
CA THR A 96 -13.94 26.87 4.36
C THR A 96 -14.38 28.32 4.31
N ALA A 97 -14.09 29.04 3.22
CA ALA A 97 -14.43 30.44 3.07
C ALA A 97 -15.96 30.64 3.18
N GLY A 98 -16.39 31.58 4.02
CA GLY A 98 -17.81 31.86 4.26
C GLY A 98 -18.47 30.99 5.35
N LYS A 99 -17.76 30.04 5.95
CA LYS A 99 -18.21 29.32 7.16
C LYS A 99 -17.68 30.03 8.42
N ASN A 100 -18.58 30.57 9.25
CA ASN A 100 -18.23 31.29 10.49
C ASN A 100 -17.36 30.45 11.46
N SER A 101 -17.49 29.12 11.43
CA SER A 101 -16.61 28.16 12.11
C SER A 101 -16.77 26.77 11.47
N ALA A 102 -15.81 26.35 10.65
CA ALA A 102 -15.83 24.99 10.08
C ALA A 102 -15.34 24.01 11.15
N SER A 103 -16.09 22.95 11.39
CA SER A 103 -15.70 21.92 12.35
C SER A 103 -14.43 21.18 11.89
N PRO A 104 -13.63 20.64 12.81
CA PRO A 104 -12.45 19.85 12.44
C PRO A 104 -12.75 18.68 11.50
N LYS A 105 -13.91 18.03 11.65
CA LYS A 105 -14.39 16.96 10.75
C LYS A 105 -14.63 17.49 9.34
N GLU A 106 -15.26 18.66 9.19
CA GLU A 106 -15.45 19.30 7.88
C GLU A 106 -14.12 19.68 7.22
N ILE A 107 -13.14 20.13 7.99
CA ILE A 107 -11.81 20.51 7.46
C ILE A 107 -11.08 19.26 6.95
N ILE A 108 -11.15 18.14 7.68
CA ILE A 108 -10.59 16.85 7.24
C ILE A 108 -11.31 16.33 6.00
N TYR A 109 -12.65 16.43 5.97
CA TYR A 109 -13.45 16.07 4.80
C TYR A 109 -13.06 16.93 3.58
N ALA A 110 -12.90 18.24 3.77
CA ALA A 110 -12.50 19.17 2.71
C ALA A 110 -11.10 18.85 2.16
N ALA A 111 -10.15 18.43 3.01
CA ALA A 111 -8.83 18.01 2.58
C ALA A 111 -8.88 16.85 1.57
N VAL A 112 -9.73 15.85 1.82
CA VAL A 112 -9.91 14.70 0.92
C VAL A 112 -10.75 15.08 -0.31
N SER A 113 -11.82 15.87 -0.11
CA SER A 113 -12.70 16.30 -1.20
C SER A 113 -11.97 17.13 -2.26
N ALA A 114 -11.03 17.98 -1.84
CA ALA A 114 -10.24 18.81 -2.76
C ALA A 114 -9.39 17.99 -3.75
N ILE A 115 -9.03 16.75 -3.40
CA ILE A 115 -8.31 15.84 -4.29
C ILE A 115 -9.18 15.46 -5.49
N THR A 116 -10.45 15.12 -5.25
CA THR A 116 -11.42 14.74 -6.29
C THR A 116 -11.50 15.84 -7.35
N ASP A 117 -11.69 17.06 -6.87
CA ASP A 117 -11.75 18.28 -7.67
C ASP A 117 -10.47 18.51 -8.50
N ALA A 118 -9.31 18.35 -7.88
CA ALA A 118 -8.03 18.55 -8.54
C ALA A 118 -7.73 17.47 -9.58
N ALA A 119 -7.98 16.20 -9.27
CA ALA A 119 -7.81 15.07 -10.18
C ALA A 119 -8.75 15.20 -11.39
N GLN A 120 -10.00 15.63 -11.17
CA GLN A 120 -10.97 15.80 -12.24
C GLN A 120 -10.67 16.97 -13.14
N ARG A 121 -10.25 18.10 -12.58
CA ARG A 121 -9.77 19.22 -13.39
C ARG A 121 -8.52 18.83 -14.18
N GLY A 122 -7.53 18.26 -13.52
CA GLY A 122 -6.27 17.83 -14.13
C GLY A 122 -6.49 16.90 -15.31
N PHE A 123 -7.31 15.86 -15.14
CA PHE A 123 -7.57 14.90 -16.20
C PHE A 123 -8.49 15.50 -17.28
N ASN A 124 -9.70 15.94 -16.95
CA ASN A 124 -10.69 16.31 -17.97
C ASN A 124 -10.34 17.59 -18.77
N HIS A 125 -9.54 18.50 -18.20
CA HIS A 125 -9.19 19.76 -18.84
C HIS A 125 -7.80 19.73 -19.49
N SER A 126 -7.14 18.58 -19.51
CA SER A 126 -5.84 18.46 -20.17
C SER A 126 -5.99 18.55 -21.69
N GLU A 127 -5.17 19.35 -22.35
CA GLU A 127 -5.13 19.41 -23.81
C GLU A 127 -4.61 18.12 -24.46
N ILE A 128 -4.10 17.16 -23.66
CA ILE A 128 -3.61 15.86 -24.14
C ILE A 128 -4.72 15.01 -24.81
N PHE A 129 -6.00 15.28 -24.51
CA PHE A 129 -7.13 14.62 -25.18
C PHE A 129 -7.38 15.12 -26.60
N ILE A 130 -6.65 16.16 -27.04
CA ILE A 130 -6.68 16.61 -28.42
C ILE A 130 -5.95 15.56 -29.27
N LYS A 131 -6.75 14.81 -30.04
CA LYS A 131 -6.42 13.72 -30.99
C LYS A 131 -4.91 13.52 -31.24
N SER A 132 -4.25 12.70 -30.41
CA SER A 132 -2.98 12.08 -30.79
C SER A 132 -3.26 10.92 -31.72
N ASP A 133 -2.52 10.81 -32.84
CA ASP A 133 -2.62 9.67 -33.75
C ASP A 133 -1.76 8.47 -33.32
N ASN A 134 -0.90 8.64 -32.31
CA ASN A 134 -0.03 7.58 -31.82
C ASN A 134 -0.84 6.52 -31.04
N PRO A 135 -0.87 5.25 -31.49
CA PRO A 135 -1.61 4.18 -30.81
C PRO A 135 -1.20 3.97 -29.35
N ARG A 136 0.09 4.16 -29.00
CA ARG A 136 0.58 4.04 -27.62
C ARG A 136 0.06 5.16 -26.74
N VAL A 137 -0.03 6.39 -27.26
CA VAL A 137 -0.61 7.52 -26.54
C VAL A 137 -2.12 7.32 -26.35
N LYS A 138 -2.84 6.84 -27.38
CA LYS A 138 -4.28 6.48 -27.24
C LYS A 138 -4.50 5.42 -26.16
N SER A 139 -3.66 4.38 -26.13
CA SER A 139 -3.69 3.34 -25.10
C SER A 139 -3.40 3.92 -23.70
N ALA A 140 -2.37 4.78 -23.57
CA ALA A 140 -2.03 5.46 -22.33
C ALA A 140 -3.17 6.34 -21.81
N ILE A 141 -3.85 7.08 -22.69
CA ILE A 141 -5.03 7.89 -22.36
C ILE A 141 -6.15 7.04 -21.78
N ASN A 142 -6.45 5.89 -22.41
CA ASN A 142 -7.49 4.99 -21.93
C ASN A 142 -7.13 4.34 -20.58
N LEU A 143 -5.87 3.93 -20.41
CA LEU A 143 -5.39 3.41 -19.12
C LEU A 143 -5.45 4.48 -18.02
N CYS A 144 -4.96 5.69 -18.29
CA CYS A 144 -5.05 6.78 -17.33
C CYS A 144 -6.53 7.12 -16.99
N ARG A 145 -7.46 7.11 -17.97
CA ARG A 145 -8.89 7.28 -17.68
C ARG A 145 -9.40 6.25 -16.67
N SER A 146 -9.02 4.98 -16.86
CA SER A 146 -9.38 3.92 -15.93
C SER A 146 -8.80 4.19 -14.54
N LEU A 147 -7.52 4.54 -14.44
CA LEU A 147 -6.83 4.80 -13.17
C LEU A 147 -7.40 6.03 -12.43
N ILE A 148 -7.84 7.05 -13.15
CA ILE A 148 -8.52 8.21 -12.55
C ILE A 148 -9.91 7.83 -12.04
N ASN A 149 -10.63 6.94 -12.71
CA ASN A 149 -11.86 6.38 -12.16
C ASN A 149 -11.63 5.56 -10.88
N GLU A 150 -10.57 4.73 -10.85
CA GLU A 150 -10.17 4.04 -9.62
C GLU A 150 -9.83 5.05 -8.51
N THR A 151 -9.11 6.14 -8.83
CA THR A 151 -8.81 7.22 -7.89
C THR A 151 -10.09 7.80 -7.26
N TYR A 152 -11.14 8.02 -8.04
CA TYR A 152 -12.42 8.51 -7.50
C TYR A 152 -13.12 7.50 -6.61
N ASP A 153 -13.10 6.22 -6.98
CA ASP A 153 -13.69 5.16 -6.16
C ASP A 153 -12.99 5.11 -4.78
N GLU A 154 -11.66 5.24 -4.75
CA GLU A 154 -10.88 5.30 -3.50
C GLU A 154 -11.22 6.52 -2.64
N LEU A 155 -11.28 7.70 -3.26
CA LEU A 155 -11.61 8.94 -2.56
C LEU A 155 -13.04 8.89 -2.00
N LYS A 156 -13.98 8.28 -2.73
CA LYS A 156 -15.35 8.09 -2.26
C LYS A 156 -15.41 7.16 -1.05
N LEU A 157 -14.63 6.08 -1.02
CA LEU A 157 -14.51 5.21 0.15
C LEU A 157 -13.95 5.96 1.36
N ALA A 158 -12.90 6.75 1.16
CA ALA A 158 -12.30 7.58 2.21
C ALA A 158 -13.30 8.62 2.77
N LEU A 159 -13.99 9.36 1.91
CA LEU A 159 -15.00 10.36 2.29
C LEU A 159 -16.17 9.71 3.03
N SER A 160 -16.70 8.59 2.52
CA SER A 160 -17.77 7.84 3.17
C SER A 160 -17.35 7.37 4.57
N ARG A 161 -16.11 6.88 4.72
CA ARG A 161 -15.59 6.45 6.02
C ARG A 161 -15.50 7.59 7.02
N ILE A 162 -15.03 8.76 6.58
CA ILE A 162 -14.97 9.98 7.40
C ILE A 162 -16.39 10.40 7.81
N ASP A 163 -17.34 10.35 6.88
CA ASP A 163 -18.71 10.79 7.13
C ASP A 163 -19.47 9.87 8.10
N MET A 164 -19.38 8.55 7.90
CA MET A 164 -20.07 7.53 8.72
C MET A 164 -19.60 7.44 10.17
N HIS A 165 -18.41 7.95 10.51
CA HIS A 165 -17.84 7.85 11.85
C HIS A 165 -17.77 9.21 12.54
N LYS A 166 -17.72 9.21 13.87
CA LYS A 166 -17.47 10.45 14.61
C LYS A 166 -16.00 10.83 14.51
N LEU A 167 -15.67 12.08 14.79
CA LEU A 167 -14.29 12.55 14.70
C LEU A 167 -13.38 11.78 15.67
N GLU A 168 -13.88 11.48 16.86
CA GLU A 168 -13.20 10.75 17.92
C GLU A 168 -12.79 9.33 17.50
N ASP A 169 -13.48 8.75 16.51
CA ASP A 169 -13.16 7.42 15.97
C ASP A 169 -11.99 7.47 14.96
N LEU A 170 -11.57 8.66 14.50
CA LEU A 170 -10.53 8.82 13.48
C LEU A 170 -9.25 8.02 13.77
N PRO A 171 -8.74 7.91 15.01
CA PRO A 171 -7.58 7.05 15.29
C PRO A 171 -7.77 5.59 14.88
N ASN A 172 -8.98 5.05 15.07
CA ASN A 172 -9.33 3.68 14.66
C ASN A 172 -9.60 3.57 13.15
N GLN A 173 -9.99 4.68 12.50
CA GLN A 173 -10.27 4.73 11.06
C GLN A 173 -9.06 5.09 10.20
N LYS A 174 -8.00 5.66 10.80
CA LYS A 174 -6.79 6.18 10.15
C LYS A 174 -6.21 5.21 9.12
N GLY A 175 -6.10 3.92 9.47
CA GLY A 175 -5.51 2.89 8.62
C GLY A 175 -6.26 2.76 7.29
N TYR A 176 -7.58 2.56 7.34
CA TYR A 176 -8.43 2.43 6.16
C TYR A 176 -8.37 3.68 5.28
N ILE A 177 -8.50 4.86 5.87
CA ILE A 177 -8.47 6.12 5.11
C ILE A 177 -7.11 6.31 4.42
N LYS A 178 -6.00 6.03 5.12
CA LYS A 178 -4.66 6.09 4.53
C LYS A 178 -4.43 5.05 3.44
N ASN A 179 -5.02 3.87 3.55
CA ASN A 179 -4.95 2.82 2.54
C ASN A 179 -5.52 3.31 1.21
N TRP A 180 -6.75 3.82 1.22
CA TRP A 180 -7.42 4.34 0.01
C TRP A 180 -6.74 5.61 -0.53
N LEU A 181 -6.31 6.54 0.34
CA LEU A 181 -5.55 7.72 -0.10
C LEU A 181 -4.20 7.34 -0.75
N SER A 182 -3.54 6.30 -0.24
CA SER A 182 -2.28 5.81 -0.82
C SER A 182 -2.51 5.12 -2.17
N ALA A 183 -3.62 4.38 -2.32
CA ALA A 183 -4.06 3.82 -3.60
C ALA A 183 -4.38 4.94 -4.61
N ALA A 184 -5.12 5.98 -4.20
CA ALA A 184 -5.41 7.16 -5.02
C ALA A 184 -4.13 7.85 -5.52
N LEU A 185 -3.17 8.11 -4.64
CA LEU A 185 -1.87 8.70 -5.03
C LEU A 185 -1.11 7.80 -6.01
N HIS A 186 -1.14 6.49 -5.78
CA HIS A 186 -0.51 5.52 -6.68
C HIS A 186 -1.15 5.55 -8.07
N TYR A 187 -2.49 5.56 -8.17
CA TYR A 187 -3.19 5.60 -9.46
C TYR A 187 -2.96 6.90 -10.23
N GLN A 188 -2.90 8.05 -9.53
CA GLN A 188 -2.50 9.32 -10.15
C GLN A 188 -1.08 9.24 -10.73
N GLY A 189 -0.13 8.65 -10.00
CA GLY A 189 1.23 8.44 -10.50
C GLY A 189 1.30 7.45 -11.67
N MET A 190 0.54 6.37 -11.61
CA MET A 190 0.41 5.37 -12.67
C MET A 190 -0.18 5.95 -13.95
N CYS A 191 -1.13 6.88 -13.82
CA CYS A 191 -1.68 7.60 -14.95
C CYS A 191 -0.57 8.33 -15.71
N VAL A 192 0.33 9.04 -15.01
CA VAL A 192 1.47 9.73 -15.61
C VAL A 192 2.43 8.72 -16.25
N ASP A 193 2.72 7.62 -15.56
CA ASP A 193 3.66 6.59 -16.05
C ASP A 193 3.16 5.81 -17.27
N ALA A 194 1.85 5.77 -17.51
CA ALA A 194 1.27 5.14 -18.70
C ALA A 194 1.72 5.83 -20.00
N PHE A 195 2.12 7.10 -19.93
CA PHE A 195 2.57 7.86 -21.09
C PHE A 195 4.06 7.59 -21.38
N PRO A 196 4.44 7.44 -22.67
CA PRO A 196 5.83 7.32 -23.05
C PRO A 196 6.61 8.58 -22.64
N LYS A 197 7.92 8.43 -22.39
CA LYS A 197 8.79 9.59 -22.13
C LYS A 197 8.67 10.57 -23.30
N GLY A 198 8.41 11.84 -23.00
CA GLY A 198 8.14 12.85 -24.01
C GLY A 198 7.25 13.96 -23.47
N GLU A 199 6.78 14.81 -24.37
CA GLU A 199 5.97 15.97 -24.05
C GLU A 199 4.62 15.60 -23.41
N GLU A 200 3.98 14.53 -23.88
CA GLU A 200 2.69 14.08 -23.37
C GLU A 200 2.78 13.64 -21.90
N ARG A 201 3.86 12.94 -21.52
CA ARG A 201 4.11 12.58 -20.11
C ARG A 201 4.34 13.82 -19.25
N THR A 202 5.13 14.77 -19.71
CA THR A 202 5.39 16.02 -18.98
C THR A 202 4.12 16.83 -18.77
N ARG A 203 3.27 16.92 -19.81
CA ARG A 203 1.96 17.58 -19.70
C ARG A 203 1.05 16.85 -18.71
N MET A 204 1.04 15.51 -18.71
CA MET A 204 0.23 14.74 -17.77
C MET A 204 0.74 14.87 -16.33
N GLU A 205 2.05 14.92 -16.14
CA GLU A 205 2.68 15.18 -14.86
C GLU A 205 2.26 16.56 -14.31
N ALA A 206 2.30 17.61 -15.15
CA ALA A 206 1.82 18.93 -14.77
C ALA A 206 0.33 18.93 -14.42
N ALA A 207 -0.50 18.21 -15.19
CA ALA A 207 -1.93 18.09 -14.96
C ALA A 207 -2.27 17.35 -13.65
N MET A 208 -1.49 16.33 -13.29
CA MET A 208 -1.68 15.53 -12.07
C MET A 208 -1.01 16.12 -10.83
N LYS A 209 -0.11 17.10 -10.99
CA LYS A 209 0.69 17.68 -9.90
C LYS A 209 -0.15 18.09 -8.69
N GLN A 210 -1.17 18.94 -8.91
CA GLN A 210 -2.01 19.42 -7.80
C GLN A 210 -2.76 18.27 -7.11
N GLY A 211 -3.26 17.29 -7.88
CA GLY A 211 -3.89 16.09 -7.33
C GLY A 211 -2.94 15.32 -6.41
N ASN A 212 -1.71 15.07 -6.87
CA ASN A 212 -0.68 14.37 -6.11
C ASN A 212 -0.29 15.11 -4.81
N GLU A 213 -0.07 16.43 -4.89
CA GLU A 213 0.27 17.27 -3.75
C GLU A 213 -0.85 17.26 -2.69
N LEU A 214 -2.11 17.37 -3.12
CA LEU A 214 -3.26 17.32 -2.22
C LEU A 214 -3.44 15.92 -1.60
N THR A 215 -3.22 14.85 -2.36
CA THR A 215 -3.30 13.49 -1.80
C THR A 215 -2.19 13.26 -0.76
N SER A 216 -0.97 13.73 -1.02
CA SER A 216 0.13 13.69 -0.04
C SER A 216 -0.22 14.47 1.24
N ASN A 217 -0.74 15.69 1.08
CA ASN A 217 -1.18 16.51 2.20
C ASN A 217 -2.30 15.82 3.00
N ALA A 218 -3.30 15.22 2.34
CA ALA A 218 -4.37 14.49 3.03
C ALA A 218 -3.84 13.29 3.83
N LEU A 219 -2.87 12.53 3.31
CA LEU A 219 -2.20 11.46 4.06
C LEU A 219 -1.54 11.97 5.35
N ALA A 220 -0.86 13.12 5.28
CA ALA A 220 -0.24 13.76 6.43
C ALA A 220 -1.28 14.31 7.42
N ILE A 221 -2.32 15.01 6.93
CA ILE A 221 -3.42 15.57 7.73
C ILE A 221 -4.13 14.48 8.53
N ILE A 222 -4.51 13.36 7.90
CA ILE A 222 -5.18 12.24 8.57
C ILE A 222 -4.29 11.66 9.69
N GLY A 223 -2.97 11.60 9.47
CA GLY A 223 -2.02 11.20 10.51
C GLY A 223 -1.94 12.21 11.67
N ALA A 224 -1.87 13.50 11.36
CA ALA A 224 -1.76 14.58 12.32
C ALA A 224 -3.02 14.71 13.18
N ALA A 225 -4.19 14.73 12.54
CA ALA A 225 -5.50 14.81 13.18
C ALA A 225 -5.75 13.59 14.08
N SER A 226 -5.45 12.38 13.61
CA SER A 226 -5.55 11.18 14.43
C SER A 226 -4.65 11.27 15.68
N LYS A 227 -3.39 11.68 15.54
CA LYS A 227 -2.47 11.82 16.67
C LYS A 227 -2.97 12.86 17.68
N PHE A 228 -3.47 13.99 17.19
CA PHE A 228 -4.04 15.04 18.04
C PHE A 228 -5.23 14.52 18.85
N LEU A 229 -6.17 13.82 18.22
CA LEU A 229 -7.35 13.26 18.91
C LEU A 229 -6.97 12.18 19.93
N SER A 230 -6.00 11.32 19.61
CA SER A 230 -5.49 10.34 20.58
C SER A 230 -4.86 10.98 21.83
N LEU A 231 -4.37 12.23 21.73
CA LEU A 231 -3.84 12.97 22.89
C LEU A 231 -4.95 13.62 23.72
N LEU A 232 -6.16 13.79 23.20
CA LEU A 232 -7.29 14.38 23.92
C LEU A 232 -8.12 13.33 24.69
N ASP A 233 -8.06 12.05 24.31
CA ASP A 233 -8.77 10.93 24.94
C ASP A 233 -8.13 10.45 26.27
N VAL A 234 -7.56 11.38 27.05
CA VAL A 234 -6.82 11.09 28.30
C VAL A 234 -7.70 10.45 29.39
N SER A 235 -9.02 10.51 29.27
CA SER A 235 -9.98 9.84 30.14
C SER A 235 -10.14 8.34 29.87
N SER A 236 -9.73 7.79 28.71
CA SER A 236 -9.84 6.35 28.39
C SER A 236 -8.56 5.53 28.63
N ILE A 237 -7.45 6.21 28.97
CA ILE A 237 -6.13 5.60 29.22
C ILE A 237 -6.13 4.72 30.49
N ALA A 238 -7.04 4.95 31.44
CA ALA A 238 -7.11 4.19 32.69
C ALA A 238 -7.72 2.77 32.55
N GLY A 239 -8.31 2.40 31.41
CA GLY A 239 -9.08 1.16 31.27
C GLY A 239 -8.69 0.22 30.12
N ARG A 240 -7.76 0.60 29.24
CA ARG A 240 -7.32 -0.30 28.17
C ARG A 240 -6.24 -1.24 28.70
N ASN A 241 -6.57 -2.52 28.80
CA ASN A 241 -5.56 -3.58 28.82
C ASN A 241 -4.67 -3.40 27.59
N LEU A 242 -3.49 -2.82 27.80
CA LEU A 242 -2.41 -2.74 26.82
C LEU A 242 -1.91 -4.16 26.55
N ALA A 243 -2.68 -4.93 25.77
CA ALA A 243 -2.06 -5.88 24.88
C ALA A 243 -1.05 -5.06 24.06
N GLU A 244 0.22 -5.47 24.13
CA GLU A 244 1.36 -4.76 23.58
C GLU A 244 1.27 -4.73 22.03
N GLU A 245 0.34 -3.94 21.48
CA GLU A 245 0.24 -3.65 20.06
C GLU A 245 1.39 -2.71 19.71
N LYS A 246 2.51 -3.30 19.29
CA LYS A 246 3.66 -2.55 18.80
C LYS A 246 3.31 -1.98 17.42
N GLU A 247 2.81 -0.74 17.37
CA GLU A 247 2.83 0.07 16.15
C GLU A 247 4.29 0.24 15.73
N LYS A 248 4.73 -0.58 14.77
CA LYS A 248 6.03 -0.46 14.12
C LYS A 248 5.77 -0.07 12.67
N ASP A 249 6.06 1.19 12.34
CA ASP A 249 6.10 1.71 10.98
C ASP A 249 4.79 1.62 10.17
N GLY A 250 3.63 1.68 10.86
CA GLY A 250 2.31 1.78 10.24
C GLY A 250 1.67 0.43 9.85
N ILE A 251 2.30 -0.69 10.19
CA ILE A 251 1.74 -2.03 10.06
C ILE A 251 1.48 -2.55 11.47
N PHE A 252 0.21 -2.62 11.85
CA PHE A 252 -0.17 -3.24 13.12
C PHE A 252 -0.14 -4.76 12.93
N LEU A 253 0.99 -5.38 13.27
CA LEU A 253 1.10 -6.83 13.41
C LEU A 253 0.58 -7.24 14.77
N ARG A 254 -0.17 -8.34 14.82
CA ARG A 254 -0.56 -8.99 16.07
C ARG A 254 0.61 -9.83 16.59
N ALA A 255 0.54 -10.26 17.85
CA ALA A 255 1.53 -11.13 18.47
C ALA A 255 1.73 -12.48 17.73
N ASP A 256 0.74 -12.92 16.95
CA ASP A 256 0.80 -14.14 16.12
C ASP A 256 1.43 -13.92 14.73
N GLY A 257 1.98 -12.73 14.47
CA GLY A 257 2.65 -12.37 13.23
C GLY A 257 1.72 -12.00 12.07
N PHE A 258 0.40 -12.04 12.24
CA PHE A 258 -0.54 -11.62 11.20
C PHE A 258 -0.87 -10.13 11.30
N PRO A 259 -1.12 -9.44 10.16
CA PRO A 259 -1.69 -8.11 10.16
C PRO A 259 -3.04 -8.04 10.89
N THR A 260 -3.28 -6.97 11.63
CA THR A 260 -4.52 -6.75 12.42
C THR A 260 -5.79 -6.74 11.59
N TRP A 261 -5.72 -6.34 10.31
CA TRP A 261 -6.86 -6.36 9.40
C TRP A 261 -7.25 -7.77 8.95
N ILE A 262 -6.39 -8.78 9.16
CA ILE A 262 -6.76 -10.17 8.92
C ILE A 262 -7.64 -10.67 10.08
N GLY A 263 -8.94 -10.81 9.77
CA GLY A 263 -9.94 -11.32 10.70
C GLY A 263 -9.65 -12.73 11.23
N GLU A 264 -10.29 -13.09 12.34
CA GLU A 264 -10.07 -14.38 13.00
C GLU A 264 -10.43 -15.58 12.11
N GLU A 265 -11.54 -15.50 11.37
CA GLU A 265 -11.95 -16.55 10.43
C GLU A 265 -10.85 -16.81 9.40
N THR A 266 -10.35 -15.76 8.72
CA THR A 266 -9.23 -15.88 7.79
C THR A 266 -8.02 -16.48 8.48
N ARG A 267 -7.61 -15.98 9.66
CA ARG A 267 -6.47 -16.52 10.42
C ARG A 267 -6.63 -18.00 10.79
N ARG A 268 -7.84 -18.48 11.09
CA ARG A 268 -8.09 -19.92 11.32
C ARG A 268 -7.78 -20.74 10.06
N HIS A 269 -8.16 -20.26 8.89
CA HIS A 269 -7.81 -20.87 7.60
C HIS A 269 -6.31 -20.77 7.26
N LEU A 270 -5.60 -19.78 7.81
CA LEU A 270 -4.15 -19.59 7.63
C LEU A 270 -3.27 -20.52 8.47
N ARG A 271 -3.84 -21.24 9.44
CA ARG A 271 -3.10 -22.21 10.26
C ARG A 271 -2.97 -23.52 9.48
N GLN A 272 -1.77 -24.10 9.44
CA GLN A 272 -1.34 -25.22 8.58
C GLN A 272 -2.23 -26.48 8.66
N THR A 273 -3.13 -26.58 9.62
CA THR A 273 -4.10 -27.67 9.82
C THR A 273 -5.38 -27.56 8.99
N ALA A 274 -5.61 -26.46 8.25
CA ALA A 274 -6.91 -26.16 7.62
C ALA A 274 -7.14 -26.72 6.20
N LYS A 275 -6.26 -27.59 5.65
CA LYS A 275 -6.48 -28.19 4.31
C LYS A 275 -7.83 -28.93 4.17
N ASN A 276 -8.46 -29.29 5.29
CA ASN A 276 -9.72 -30.04 5.33
C ASN A 276 -10.98 -29.19 5.61
N THR A 277 -10.93 -27.85 5.60
CA THR A 277 -12.08 -27.01 6.06
C THR A 277 -12.72 -26.10 5.01
N LEU A 278 -12.16 -25.94 3.81
CA LEU A 278 -12.77 -25.11 2.76
C LEU A 278 -13.69 -25.95 1.87
N LYS A 279 -15.01 -25.82 2.02
CA LYS A 279 -16.00 -26.43 1.12
C LYS A 279 -16.13 -25.57 -0.14
N PRO A 280 -15.85 -26.10 -1.36
CA PRO A 280 -16.01 -25.34 -2.58
C PRO A 280 -17.49 -25.10 -2.90
N ASN A 281 -17.79 -23.92 -3.46
CA ASN A 281 -19.05 -23.63 -4.11
C ASN A 281 -19.10 -24.25 -5.50
N VAL A 282 -17.97 -24.17 -6.23
CA VAL A 282 -17.80 -24.71 -7.58
C VAL A 282 -16.40 -25.27 -7.74
N THR A 283 -16.26 -26.25 -8.62
CA THR A 283 -15.01 -26.92 -8.97
C THR A 283 -14.68 -26.69 -10.44
N VAL A 284 -13.44 -26.33 -10.71
CA VAL A 284 -12.87 -26.21 -12.05
C VAL A 284 -11.96 -27.40 -12.30
N ALA A 285 -12.16 -28.11 -13.40
CA ALA A 285 -11.36 -29.25 -13.80
C ALA A 285 -11.31 -29.43 -15.31
N LYS A 286 -10.09 -29.45 -15.90
CA LYS A 286 -9.93 -29.66 -17.36
C LYS A 286 -10.35 -31.05 -17.83
N ASP A 287 -10.35 -32.04 -16.96
CA ASP A 287 -10.71 -33.43 -17.26
C ASP A 287 -12.22 -33.68 -17.30
N GLY A 288 -13.05 -32.63 -17.10
CA GLY A 288 -14.51 -32.73 -17.08
C GLY A 288 -15.10 -33.23 -15.76
N SER A 289 -14.28 -33.47 -14.73
CA SER A 289 -14.74 -33.95 -13.42
C SER A 289 -15.18 -32.83 -12.46
N GLY A 290 -15.33 -31.60 -12.95
CA GLY A 290 -15.74 -30.41 -12.20
C GLY A 290 -16.97 -29.75 -12.83
N ASP A 291 -17.49 -28.71 -12.17
CA ASP A 291 -18.62 -27.93 -12.65
C ASP A 291 -18.27 -27.08 -13.90
N PHE A 292 -17.00 -26.66 -14.00
CA PHE A 292 -16.48 -25.87 -15.11
C PHE A 292 -15.13 -26.42 -15.59
N SER A 293 -14.78 -26.16 -16.87
CA SER A 293 -13.48 -26.51 -17.43
C SER A 293 -12.46 -25.37 -17.35
N THR A 294 -12.92 -24.15 -17.12
CA THR A 294 -12.10 -22.92 -17.07
C THR A 294 -12.37 -22.11 -15.81
N ILE A 295 -11.40 -21.30 -15.40
CA ILE A 295 -11.55 -20.40 -14.25
C ILE A 295 -12.47 -19.24 -14.60
N ASN A 296 -12.39 -18.72 -15.83
CA ASN A 296 -13.26 -17.65 -16.29
C ASN A 296 -14.74 -18.06 -16.25
N ASP A 297 -15.09 -19.28 -16.65
CA ASP A 297 -16.49 -19.74 -16.60
C ASP A 297 -17.02 -19.83 -15.16
N ALA A 298 -16.19 -20.33 -14.23
CA ALA A 298 -16.55 -20.36 -12.81
C ALA A 298 -16.76 -18.96 -12.22
N LEU A 299 -15.91 -18.00 -12.60
CA LEU A 299 -16.06 -16.60 -12.19
C LEU A 299 -17.32 -15.98 -12.82
N ASN A 300 -17.59 -16.24 -14.10
CA ASN A 300 -18.75 -15.72 -14.82
C ASN A 300 -20.08 -16.26 -14.26
N ALA A 301 -20.10 -17.52 -13.85
CA ALA A 301 -21.26 -18.16 -13.24
C ALA A 301 -21.54 -17.69 -11.79
N MET A 302 -20.58 -17.02 -11.15
CA MET A 302 -20.75 -16.52 -9.78
C MET A 302 -21.95 -15.55 -9.70
N PRO A 303 -22.87 -15.72 -8.74
CA PRO A 303 -23.99 -14.81 -8.54
C PRO A 303 -23.54 -13.36 -8.38
N LYS A 304 -24.30 -12.40 -8.94
CA LYS A 304 -24.02 -10.96 -8.83
C LYS A 304 -23.93 -10.47 -7.38
N LYS A 305 -24.66 -11.13 -6.47
CA LYS A 305 -24.59 -10.92 -5.03
C LYS A 305 -24.47 -12.28 -4.36
N TYR A 306 -23.47 -12.43 -3.51
CA TYR A 306 -23.25 -13.62 -2.70
C TYR A 306 -22.94 -13.20 -1.28
N ALA A 307 -23.63 -13.79 -0.30
CA ALA A 307 -23.39 -13.51 1.11
C ALA A 307 -22.27 -14.42 1.62
N GLY A 308 -21.22 -13.82 2.18
CA GLY A 308 -20.05 -14.55 2.66
C GLY A 308 -18.98 -14.75 1.59
N ARG A 309 -18.19 -15.81 1.74
CA ARG A 309 -17.01 -16.10 0.90
C ARG A 309 -17.35 -17.14 -0.16
N TYR A 310 -17.13 -16.80 -1.43
CA TYR A 310 -17.35 -17.70 -2.56
C TYR A 310 -16.07 -18.48 -2.87
N VAL A 311 -16.12 -19.80 -2.82
CA VAL A 311 -14.96 -20.67 -2.88
C VAL A 311 -14.92 -21.44 -4.21
N ILE A 312 -13.88 -21.21 -4.99
CA ILE A 312 -13.59 -21.90 -6.25
C ILE A 312 -12.43 -22.87 -6.01
N TYR A 313 -12.67 -24.16 -6.23
CA TYR A 313 -11.61 -25.17 -6.23
C TYR A 313 -11.12 -25.40 -7.65
N VAL A 314 -9.81 -25.35 -7.88
CA VAL A 314 -9.19 -25.61 -9.18
C VAL A 314 -8.34 -26.88 -9.10
N LYS A 315 -8.81 -27.96 -9.71
CA LYS A 315 -8.07 -29.22 -9.78
C LYS A 315 -6.77 -29.06 -10.55
N ALA A 316 -5.83 -29.98 -10.32
CA ALA A 316 -4.56 -30.05 -11.03
C ALA A 316 -4.75 -29.98 -12.55
N GLY A 317 -3.97 -29.12 -13.19
CA GLY A 317 -4.04 -28.80 -14.60
C GLY A 317 -3.30 -27.51 -14.93
N ILE A 318 -2.92 -27.37 -16.20
CA ILE A 318 -2.38 -26.11 -16.74
C ILE A 318 -3.51 -25.41 -17.50
N TYR A 319 -3.98 -24.29 -16.97
CA TYR A 319 -5.09 -23.49 -17.49
C TYR A 319 -4.50 -22.31 -18.27
N GLU A 320 -4.55 -22.39 -19.60
CA GLU A 320 -4.09 -21.31 -20.48
C GLU A 320 -5.23 -20.31 -20.66
N GLU A 321 -5.24 -19.29 -19.79
CA GLU A 321 -6.33 -18.34 -19.66
C GLU A 321 -5.78 -16.97 -19.24
N HIS A 322 -6.34 -15.91 -19.81
CA HIS A 322 -6.19 -14.56 -19.28
C HIS A 322 -7.38 -14.28 -18.35
N VAL A 323 -7.12 -14.22 -17.04
CA VAL A 323 -8.18 -14.11 -16.03
C VAL A 323 -8.22 -12.70 -15.45
N VAL A 324 -9.37 -12.02 -15.57
CA VAL A 324 -9.59 -10.68 -15.01
C VAL A 324 -10.77 -10.71 -14.05
N MET A 325 -10.49 -10.72 -12.75
CA MET A 325 -11.47 -10.70 -11.67
C MET A 325 -11.75 -9.26 -11.24
N GLY A 326 -12.89 -8.73 -11.69
CA GLY A 326 -13.33 -7.36 -11.42
C GLY A 326 -13.78 -7.08 -9.98
N LYS A 327 -14.07 -5.81 -9.70
CA LYS A 327 -14.44 -5.33 -8.35
C LYS A 327 -15.76 -5.89 -7.83
N GLU A 328 -16.63 -6.35 -8.73
CA GLU A 328 -17.89 -7.02 -8.41
C GLU A 328 -17.70 -8.40 -7.77
N LYS A 329 -16.49 -8.97 -7.85
CA LYS A 329 -16.15 -10.29 -7.29
C LYS A 329 -15.57 -10.16 -5.89
N VAL A 330 -16.42 -9.87 -4.91
CA VAL A 330 -16.03 -9.65 -3.52
C VAL A 330 -15.93 -10.98 -2.74
N ASN A 331 -14.96 -11.09 -1.84
CA ASN A 331 -14.71 -12.23 -0.95
C ASN A 331 -14.58 -13.57 -1.69
N VAL A 332 -13.86 -13.60 -2.81
CA VAL A 332 -13.59 -14.83 -3.54
C VAL A 332 -12.34 -15.52 -2.98
N THR A 333 -12.44 -16.83 -2.76
CA THR A 333 -11.30 -17.72 -2.52
C THR A 333 -11.12 -18.64 -3.71
N ILE A 334 -9.90 -18.68 -4.26
CA ILE A 334 -9.52 -19.67 -5.26
C ILE A 334 -8.40 -20.52 -4.67
N TYR A 335 -8.59 -21.83 -4.62
CA TYR A 335 -7.56 -22.75 -4.15
C TYR A 335 -7.30 -23.90 -5.12
N GLY A 336 -6.05 -24.34 -5.17
CA GLY A 336 -5.61 -25.42 -6.04
C GLY A 336 -5.04 -26.64 -5.30
N ASP A 337 -4.76 -27.70 -6.04
CA ASP A 337 -4.12 -28.92 -5.53
C ASP A 337 -2.64 -28.75 -5.15
N GLY A 338 -2.09 -27.56 -5.41
CA GLY A 338 -0.72 -27.18 -5.15
C GLY A 338 -0.20 -26.25 -6.23
N SER A 339 0.70 -25.34 -5.87
CA SER A 339 1.12 -24.24 -6.75
C SER A 339 1.93 -24.64 -7.98
N GLN A 340 2.36 -25.89 -8.05
CA GLN A 340 2.97 -26.49 -9.25
C GLN A 340 2.01 -27.42 -10.00
N LYS A 341 0.81 -27.67 -9.47
CA LYS A 341 -0.18 -28.59 -10.03
C LYS A 341 -1.35 -27.86 -10.68
N SER A 342 -1.91 -26.85 -10.01
CA SER A 342 -2.99 -26.01 -10.53
C SER A 342 -2.41 -24.67 -10.98
N VAL A 343 -2.11 -24.54 -12.27
CA VAL A 343 -1.33 -23.42 -12.81
C VAL A 343 -2.13 -22.67 -13.85
N VAL A 344 -2.27 -21.35 -13.71
CA VAL A 344 -2.78 -20.46 -14.76
C VAL A 344 -1.59 -19.89 -15.54
N THR A 345 -1.64 -19.94 -16.87
CA THR A 345 -0.54 -19.52 -17.74
C THR A 345 -0.99 -18.60 -18.87
N GLY A 346 -0.14 -17.65 -19.24
CA GLY A 346 -0.34 -16.73 -20.37
C GLY A 346 0.99 -16.13 -20.84
N SER A 347 0.96 -15.26 -21.86
CA SER A 347 2.19 -14.72 -22.48
C SER A 347 2.07 -13.27 -22.96
N LEU A 348 1.07 -12.51 -22.48
CA LEU A 348 0.92 -11.09 -22.80
C LEU A 348 2.12 -10.30 -22.28
N ASN A 349 2.55 -9.28 -23.02
CA ASN A 349 3.77 -8.52 -22.73
C ASN A 349 3.78 -7.13 -23.37
N TRP A 350 4.71 -6.29 -22.88
CA TRP A 350 4.88 -4.91 -23.33
C TRP A 350 5.36 -4.76 -24.77
N VAL A 351 6.33 -5.59 -25.20
CA VAL A 351 6.91 -5.51 -26.55
C VAL A 351 5.86 -5.69 -27.63
N ASP A 352 4.90 -6.57 -27.40
CA ASP A 352 3.79 -6.86 -28.32
C ASP A 352 2.64 -5.84 -28.23
N GLY A 353 2.84 -4.73 -27.50
CA GLY A 353 1.96 -3.57 -27.49
C GLY A 353 0.92 -3.52 -26.37
N VAL A 354 0.98 -4.44 -25.40
CA VAL A 354 0.06 -4.47 -24.25
C VAL A 354 0.64 -3.63 -23.11
N GLN A 355 -0.16 -2.74 -22.51
CA GLN A 355 0.29 -1.96 -21.36
C GLN A 355 0.69 -2.88 -20.20
N THR A 356 1.76 -2.58 -19.46
CA THR A 356 2.31 -3.47 -18.42
C THR A 356 1.23 -3.98 -17.45
N SER A 357 0.34 -3.11 -16.95
CA SER A 357 -0.74 -3.48 -16.03
C SER A 357 -1.78 -4.45 -16.63
N GLN A 358 -1.88 -4.51 -17.95
CA GLN A 358 -2.77 -5.38 -18.72
C GLN A 358 -2.10 -6.67 -19.21
N THR A 359 -0.79 -6.84 -18.96
CA THR A 359 -0.07 -8.08 -19.33
C THR A 359 -0.29 -9.24 -18.34
N ALA A 360 -0.98 -8.97 -17.23
CA ALA A 360 -1.17 -9.91 -16.13
C ALA A 360 -1.92 -11.17 -16.58
N THR A 361 -1.30 -12.34 -16.46
CA THR A 361 -1.99 -13.62 -16.71
C THR A 361 -3.21 -13.78 -15.81
N PHE A 362 -3.08 -13.40 -14.54
CA PHE A 362 -4.19 -13.31 -13.60
C PHE A 362 -4.21 -11.93 -12.95
N ALA A 363 -5.32 -11.21 -13.06
CA ALA A 363 -5.54 -9.91 -12.45
C ALA A 363 -6.76 -9.94 -11.52
N ALA A 364 -6.61 -9.45 -10.29
CA ALA A 364 -7.71 -9.42 -9.32
C ALA A 364 -7.84 -8.09 -8.58
N THR A 365 -9.05 -7.53 -8.62
CA THR A 365 -9.39 -6.23 -8.01
C THR A 365 -10.45 -6.35 -6.91
N GLY A 366 -11.33 -7.36 -6.93
CA GLY A 366 -12.39 -7.51 -5.94
C GLY A 366 -11.91 -7.69 -4.51
N PHE A 367 -12.48 -6.93 -3.57
CA PHE A 367 -12.13 -6.90 -2.14
C PHE A 367 -12.13 -8.29 -1.48
N GLY A 368 -11.16 -8.57 -0.61
CA GLY A 368 -11.13 -9.78 0.21
C GLY A 368 -10.72 -11.04 -0.54
N LEU A 369 -9.94 -10.90 -1.61
CA LEU A 369 -9.38 -12.03 -2.37
C LEU A 369 -8.58 -12.98 -1.48
N MET A 370 -8.75 -14.29 -1.67
CA MET A 370 -7.82 -15.31 -1.19
C MET A 370 -7.35 -16.21 -2.33
N LEU A 371 -6.05 -16.38 -2.47
CA LEU A 371 -5.41 -17.32 -3.40
C LEU A 371 -4.60 -18.33 -2.61
N ILE A 372 -4.84 -19.63 -2.81
CA ILE A 372 -4.21 -20.68 -1.99
C ILE A 372 -3.70 -21.81 -2.88
N GLY A 373 -2.40 -22.10 -2.84
CA GLY A 373 -1.86 -23.28 -3.54
C GLY A 373 -2.06 -23.24 -5.06
N MET A 374 -2.05 -22.04 -5.65
CA MET A 374 -2.17 -21.81 -7.09
C MET A 374 -0.82 -21.37 -7.70
N GLY A 375 -0.58 -21.76 -8.95
CA GLY A 375 0.51 -21.25 -9.76
C GLY A 375 0.03 -20.19 -10.76
N PHE A 376 0.79 -19.12 -10.95
CA PHE A 376 0.56 -18.06 -11.92
C PHE A 376 1.82 -17.87 -12.75
N ARG A 377 1.72 -18.05 -14.06
CA ARG A 377 2.88 -18.05 -14.95
C ARG A 377 2.68 -17.12 -16.13
N ASN A 378 3.66 -16.27 -16.41
CA ASN A 378 3.77 -15.57 -17.68
C ASN A 378 5.00 -16.07 -18.45
N THR A 379 4.79 -16.62 -19.64
CA THR A 379 5.81 -17.30 -20.46
C THR A 379 6.41 -16.42 -21.56
N ALA A 380 6.14 -15.11 -21.56
CA ALA A 380 6.60 -14.21 -22.63
C ALA A 380 8.12 -14.21 -22.86
N GLY A 381 8.92 -14.41 -21.80
CA GLY A 381 10.38 -14.42 -21.88
C GLY A 381 11.03 -13.05 -21.61
N PRO A 382 12.34 -13.01 -21.30
CA PRO A 382 13.05 -11.79 -20.92
C PRO A 382 13.16 -10.77 -22.07
N GLN A 383 13.19 -11.25 -23.32
CA GLN A 383 13.24 -10.42 -24.53
C GLN A 383 11.95 -9.63 -24.78
N LYS A 384 10.85 -9.99 -24.09
CA LYS A 384 9.54 -9.33 -24.20
C LYS A 384 9.32 -8.24 -23.14
N HIS A 385 10.35 -7.94 -22.35
CA HIS A 385 10.30 -6.96 -21.26
C HIS A 385 9.17 -7.23 -20.27
N GLN A 386 8.39 -6.21 -19.87
CA GLN A 386 7.38 -6.32 -18.82
C GLN A 386 6.28 -7.33 -19.20
N ALA A 387 6.10 -8.34 -18.35
CA ALA A 387 5.14 -9.42 -18.56
C ALA A 387 4.69 -10.00 -17.20
N VAL A 388 3.51 -9.57 -16.75
CA VAL A 388 3.03 -9.84 -15.39
C VAL A 388 2.39 -11.23 -15.30
N ALA A 389 2.72 -12.00 -14.26
CA ALA A 389 2.07 -13.29 -13.98
C ALA A 389 0.84 -13.10 -13.08
N LEU A 390 1.00 -12.36 -11.98
CA LEU A 390 -0.10 -12.05 -11.05
C LEU A 390 -0.14 -10.54 -10.78
N ARG A 391 -1.29 -9.91 -11.00
CA ARG A 391 -1.59 -8.55 -10.57
C ARG A 391 -2.66 -8.55 -9.49
N VAL A 392 -2.38 -7.94 -8.35
CA VAL A 392 -3.32 -7.82 -7.24
C VAL A 392 -3.57 -6.35 -6.94
N GLN A 393 -4.83 -5.97 -7.01
CA GLN A 393 -5.40 -4.67 -6.63
C GLN A 393 -6.53 -4.86 -5.60
N SER A 394 -6.67 -6.06 -5.03
CA SER A 394 -7.67 -6.34 -3.99
C SER A 394 -7.19 -5.80 -2.64
N ASP A 395 -8.03 -5.02 -1.97
CA ASP A 395 -7.86 -4.75 -0.54
C ASP A 395 -8.15 -6.00 0.29
N ASN A 396 -7.46 -6.11 1.44
CA ASN A 396 -7.44 -7.29 2.29
C ASN A 396 -7.14 -8.62 1.55
N ALA A 397 -6.27 -8.59 0.55
CA ALA A 397 -5.90 -9.78 -0.22
C ALA A 397 -4.96 -10.69 0.56
N VAL A 398 -5.16 -12.00 0.44
CA VAL A 398 -4.34 -13.02 1.10
C VAL A 398 -3.89 -14.07 0.09
N ILE A 399 -2.57 -14.21 -0.09
CA ILE A 399 -1.97 -15.11 -1.07
C ILE A 399 -1.05 -16.09 -0.33
N LEU A 400 -1.35 -17.38 -0.43
CA LEU A 400 -0.75 -18.42 0.40
C LEU A 400 -0.27 -19.61 -0.41
N ASN A 401 0.94 -20.08 -0.14
CA ASN A 401 1.49 -21.26 -0.80
C ASN A 401 1.41 -21.16 -2.34
N CYS A 402 1.36 -19.96 -2.88
CA CYS A 402 1.24 -19.69 -4.31
C CYS A 402 2.61 -19.60 -4.95
N ARG A 403 2.65 -19.77 -6.27
CA ARG A 403 3.86 -19.64 -7.07
C ARG A 403 3.61 -18.65 -8.19
N MET A 404 4.47 -17.66 -8.33
CA MET A 404 4.43 -16.67 -9.40
C MET A 404 5.71 -16.81 -10.21
N GLU A 405 5.58 -17.07 -11.51
CA GLU A 405 6.69 -17.35 -12.43
C GLU A 405 6.65 -16.44 -13.64
N GLY A 406 7.76 -15.80 -13.95
CA GLY A 406 7.92 -14.95 -15.12
C GLY A 406 9.34 -14.41 -15.23
N TYR A 407 9.48 -13.26 -15.87
CA TYR A 407 10.75 -12.53 -15.95
C TYR A 407 10.59 -11.14 -15.33
N GLN A 408 10.54 -10.09 -16.15
CA GLN A 408 10.34 -8.72 -15.70
C GLN A 408 8.88 -8.50 -15.30
N ASP A 409 8.66 -7.89 -14.13
CA ASP A 409 7.34 -7.55 -13.55
C ASP A 409 6.45 -8.76 -13.19
N THR A 410 7.06 -9.89 -12.79
CA THR A 410 6.35 -11.16 -12.49
C THR A 410 5.17 -11.00 -11.51
N LEU A 411 5.38 -10.27 -10.41
CA LEU A 411 4.32 -9.94 -9.44
C LEU A 411 4.07 -8.44 -9.43
N TYR A 412 2.82 -8.06 -9.70
CA TYR A 412 2.36 -6.69 -9.60
C TYR A 412 1.39 -6.54 -8.41
N ALA A 413 1.95 -6.38 -7.21
CA ALA A 413 1.20 -6.02 -6.00
C ALA A 413 0.85 -4.52 -6.03
N GLN A 414 -0.19 -4.18 -6.78
CA GLN A 414 -0.43 -2.82 -7.27
C GLN A 414 -0.94 -1.86 -6.20
N ALA A 415 -1.94 -2.25 -5.40
CA ALA A 415 -2.56 -1.36 -4.42
C ALA A 415 -3.19 -2.11 -3.24
N HIS A 416 -3.40 -1.39 -2.14
CA HIS A 416 -4.05 -1.83 -0.91
C HIS A 416 -3.27 -2.81 -0.03
N TYR A 417 -3.90 -3.26 1.06
CA TYR A 417 -3.34 -4.25 1.97
C TYR A 417 -3.39 -5.64 1.37
N GLN A 418 -2.21 -6.23 1.23
CA GLN A 418 -2.02 -7.56 0.69
C GLN A 418 -1.05 -8.32 1.60
N PHE A 419 -1.32 -9.61 1.80
CA PHE A 419 -0.50 -10.48 2.63
C PHE A 419 -0.09 -11.71 1.83
N TYR A 420 1.22 -11.86 1.62
CA TYR A 420 1.83 -12.99 0.93
C TYR A 420 2.59 -13.84 1.94
N ARG A 421 2.29 -15.15 2.00
CA ARG A 421 2.97 -16.06 2.93
C ARG A 421 3.26 -17.40 2.27
N SER A 422 4.49 -17.89 2.47
CA SER A 422 4.93 -19.18 1.94
C SER A 422 4.80 -19.26 0.41
N CYS A 423 4.93 -18.12 -0.26
CA CYS A 423 4.89 -18.04 -1.71
C CYS A 423 6.29 -18.19 -2.30
N VAL A 424 6.35 -18.66 -3.55
CA VAL A 424 7.56 -18.65 -4.37
C VAL A 424 7.36 -17.64 -5.49
N ILE A 425 8.28 -16.68 -5.62
CA ILE A 425 8.26 -15.70 -6.71
C ILE A 425 9.56 -15.88 -7.48
N VAL A 426 9.45 -16.14 -8.78
CA VAL A 426 10.58 -16.40 -9.67
C VAL A 426 10.51 -15.41 -10.83
N GLY A 427 11.52 -14.55 -10.94
CA GLY A 427 11.60 -13.49 -11.94
C GLY A 427 12.90 -12.69 -11.86
N THR A 428 13.04 -11.64 -12.65
CA THR A 428 14.28 -10.83 -12.76
C THR A 428 14.21 -9.47 -12.07
N ASP A 429 13.01 -8.92 -11.82
CA ASP A 429 12.79 -7.60 -11.17
C ASP A 429 11.50 -7.62 -10.31
N THR A 430 11.58 -7.93 -9.01
CA THR A 430 10.42 -7.82 -8.09
C THR A 430 10.84 -7.62 -6.63
N ALA A 431 10.20 -6.68 -5.89
CA ALA A 431 10.01 -6.84 -4.43
C ALA A 431 9.05 -5.83 -3.76
N TYR A 432 8.26 -6.35 -2.81
CA TYR A 432 7.44 -5.66 -1.80
C TYR A 432 7.58 -6.40 -0.45
N ILE A 433 6.71 -6.18 0.56
CA ILE A 433 6.84 -6.85 1.87
C ILE A 433 6.71 -8.37 1.72
N LEU A 434 7.78 -9.09 2.00
CA LEU A 434 7.90 -10.53 1.83
C LEU A 434 8.26 -11.16 3.17
N GLN A 435 7.36 -11.99 3.72
CA GLN A 435 7.55 -12.71 4.97
C GLN A 435 7.56 -14.22 4.75
N ASN A 436 8.58 -14.90 5.31
CA ASN A 436 8.71 -16.35 5.21
C ASN A 436 8.62 -16.85 3.76
N CYS A 437 9.29 -16.09 2.87
CA CYS A 437 9.42 -16.40 1.46
C CYS A 437 10.80 -16.98 1.18
N ARG A 438 10.92 -17.75 0.10
CA ARG A 438 12.21 -18.13 -0.47
C ARG A 438 12.39 -17.37 -1.78
N ILE A 439 13.45 -16.58 -1.87
CA ILE A 439 13.79 -15.78 -3.04
C ILE A 439 14.98 -16.45 -3.73
N THR A 440 14.78 -16.98 -4.94
CA THR A 440 15.76 -17.77 -5.69
C THR A 440 15.87 -17.26 -7.12
N ALA A 441 17.04 -17.45 -7.74
CA ALA A 441 17.23 -17.19 -9.16
C ALA A 441 16.64 -18.32 -10.02
N GLU A 442 16.10 -17.95 -11.18
CA GLU A 442 15.80 -18.89 -12.26
C GLU A 442 17.12 -19.51 -12.78
N PRO A 443 17.16 -20.77 -13.28
CA PRO A 443 18.42 -21.45 -13.60
C PRO A 443 19.38 -20.68 -14.52
N ALA A 444 18.85 -19.91 -15.48
CA ALA A 444 19.66 -19.07 -16.36
C ALA A 444 20.35 -17.92 -15.59
N LEU A 445 19.67 -17.29 -14.64
CA LEU A 445 20.24 -16.25 -13.79
C LEU A 445 21.23 -16.86 -12.79
N GLU A 446 20.92 -18.03 -12.24
CA GLU A 446 21.80 -18.74 -11.30
C GLU A 446 23.15 -19.10 -11.94
N ALA A 447 23.14 -19.57 -13.20
CA ALA A 447 24.35 -19.86 -13.97
C ALA A 447 25.22 -18.62 -14.23
N ASP A 448 24.59 -17.44 -14.30
CA ASP A 448 25.24 -16.16 -14.64
C ASP A 448 25.32 -15.18 -13.45
N LYS A 449 25.07 -15.62 -12.21
CA LYS A 449 24.91 -14.75 -11.04
C LYS A 449 26.13 -13.88 -10.70
N ALA A 450 27.33 -14.30 -11.12
CA ALA A 450 28.56 -13.52 -10.98
C ALA A 450 28.61 -12.33 -11.94
N ARG A 451 27.93 -12.42 -13.09
CA ARG A 451 27.90 -11.42 -14.15
C ARG A 451 26.66 -10.53 -14.08
N ILE A 452 25.51 -11.11 -13.72
CA ILE A 452 24.23 -10.40 -13.59
C ILE A 452 24.00 -10.03 -12.13
N ARG A 453 24.32 -8.77 -11.78
CA ARG A 453 24.11 -8.24 -10.43
C ARG A 453 22.61 -8.13 -10.15
N SER A 454 22.14 -8.88 -9.16
CA SER A 454 20.75 -8.85 -8.71
C SER A 454 20.62 -8.13 -7.37
N TYR A 455 19.54 -7.40 -7.16
CA TYR A 455 19.33 -6.60 -5.94
C TYR A 455 17.94 -6.87 -5.39
N LEU A 456 17.74 -6.63 -4.09
CA LEU A 456 16.47 -6.81 -3.40
C LEU A 456 15.41 -5.83 -3.88
N ALA A 457 15.74 -4.55 -4.04
CA ALA A 457 14.80 -3.54 -4.52
C ALA A 457 15.51 -2.29 -5.04
N ARG A 458 14.78 -1.51 -5.85
CA ARG A 458 15.11 -0.15 -6.30
C ARG A 458 13.91 0.78 -6.17
N PRO A 459 14.08 2.04 -5.72
CA PRO A 459 12.96 2.90 -5.36
C PRO A 459 12.33 3.56 -6.59
N TRP A 460 11.39 2.86 -7.22
CA TRP A 460 10.64 3.42 -8.36
C TRP A 460 9.90 4.73 -8.00
N LYS A 461 9.47 4.87 -6.75
CA LYS A 461 8.82 6.09 -6.24
C LYS A 461 9.55 6.65 -5.04
N GLU A 462 9.41 7.97 -4.83
CA GLU A 462 10.17 8.75 -3.84
C GLU A 462 10.08 8.17 -2.43
N TYR A 463 8.90 7.68 -2.04
CA TYR A 463 8.65 7.11 -0.71
C TYR A 463 8.61 5.58 -0.72
N SER A 464 9.35 4.93 -1.62
CA SER A 464 9.36 3.46 -1.76
C SER A 464 9.60 2.76 -0.43
N ARG A 465 8.81 1.72 -0.13
CA ARG A 465 8.95 0.92 1.09
C ARG A 465 8.92 -0.57 0.80
N THR A 466 9.94 -1.28 1.27
CA THR A 466 10.10 -2.72 1.06
C THR A 466 10.71 -3.33 2.31
N ILE A 467 10.12 -4.43 2.79
CA ILE A 467 10.62 -5.15 3.95
C ILE A 467 10.73 -6.64 3.63
N PHE A 468 11.91 -7.21 3.83
CA PHE A 468 12.10 -8.66 3.82
C PHE A 468 12.22 -9.14 5.26
N MET A 469 11.38 -10.09 5.65
CA MET A 469 11.35 -10.59 7.02
C MET A 469 11.29 -12.11 7.03
N GLU A 470 12.13 -12.74 7.86
CA GLU A 470 12.13 -14.20 8.06
C GLU A 470 12.24 -14.99 6.73
N SER A 471 12.89 -14.41 5.72
CA SER A 471 12.93 -14.94 4.36
C SER A 471 14.33 -15.47 4.03
N GLU A 472 14.38 -16.52 3.22
CA GLU A 472 15.62 -17.06 2.66
C GLU A 472 15.95 -16.31 1.38
N LEU A 473 17.15 -15.71 1.34
CA LEU A 473 17.64 -14.97 0.19
C LEU A 473 18.73 -15.81 -0.48
N GLY A 474 18.56 -16.10 -1.77
CA GLY A 474 19.58 -16.77 -2.57
C GLY A 474 20.87 -15.95 -2.68
N ASP A 475 21.99 -16.64 -2.89
CA ASP A 475 23.33 -16.03 -2.95
C ASP A 475 23.60 -15.24 -4.24
N PHE A 476 22.67 -15.26 -5.19
CA PHE A 476 22.66 -14.40 -6.38
C PHE A 476 22.38 -12.92 -6.05
N ILE A 477 21.85 -12.62 -4.86
CA ILE A 477 21.61 -11.25 -4.39
C ILE A 477 22.94 -10.57 -4.07
N ASN A 478 23.18 -9.43 -4.69
CA ASN A 478 24.37 -8.62 -4.49
C ASN A 478 24.51 -8.18 -3.02
N PRO A 479 25.73 -8.20 -2.43
CA PRO A 479 25.97 -7.78 -1.05
C PRO A 479 25.53 -6.35 -0.71
N ASP A 480 25.46 -5.45 -1.71
CA ASP A 480 24.92 -4.09 -1.54
C ASP A 480 23.44 -4.11 -1.11
N GLY A 481 22.74 -5.22 -1.37
CA GLY A 481 21.35 -5.46 -1.02
C GLY A 481 20.37 -4.68 -1.91
N TYR A 482 20.56 -3.38 -2.09
CA TYR A 482 19.62 -2.49 -2.77
C TYR A 482 20.31 -1.66 -3.85
N MET A 483 19.56 -1.22 -4.86
CA MET A 483 20.07 -0.44 -5.99
C MET A 483 19.36 0.92 -6.09
N PRO A 484 20.09 2.03 -6.36
CA PRO A 484 19.45 3.30 -6.69
C PRO A 484 18.56 3.21 -7.93
N TRP A 485 17.52 4.05 -8.01
CA TRP A 485 16.70 4.16 -9.21
C TRP A 485 17.36 5.07 -10.25
N ASP A 486 17.64 6.32 -9.87
CA ASP A 486 18.32 7.32 -10.68
C ASP A 486 19.03 8.34 -9.77
N GLY A 487 20.37 8.36 -9.78
CA GLY A 487 21.16 9.23 -8.89
C GLY A 487 20.78 9.09 -7.41
N ASP A 488 20.48 10.22 -6.75
CA ASP A 488 20.08 10.30 -5.35
C ASP A 488 18.55 10.30 -5.12
N PHE A 489 17.76 10.09 -6.20
CA PHE A 489 16.30 10.04 -6.14
C PHE A 489 15.82 9.04 -5.08
N ALA A 490 14.82 9.46 -4.29
CA ALA A 490 14.18 8.68 -3.22
C ALA A 490 15.09 8.26 -2.04
N LEU A 491 16.42 8.43 -2.12
CA LEU A 491 17.32 7.83 -1.13
C LEU A 491 17.10 8.38 0.28
N LYS A 492 16.62 9.63 0.43
CA LYS A 492 16.37 10.29 1.73
C LYS A 492 15.00 9.93 2.33
N THR A 493 14.09 9.40 1.52
CA THR A 493 12.66 9.29 1.80
C THR A 493 12.15 7.85 1.76
N LEU A 494 12.87 6.95 1.08
CA LEU A 494 12.58 5.51 1.04
C LEU A 494 12.79 4.83 2.41
N PHE A 495 12.15 3.67 2.59
CA PHE A 495 12.37 2.79 3.73
C PHE A 495 12.54 1.35 3.30
N TYR A 496 13.76 0.85 3.32
CA TYR A 496 14.09 -0.55 3.05
C TYR A 496 14.64 -1.25 4.28
N GLY A 497 14.09 -2.42 4.62
CA GLY A 497 14.43 -3.15 5.83
C GLY A 497 14.55 -4.65 5.62
N ASN A 498 15.55 -5.26 6.26
CA ASN A 498 15.72 -6.71 6.35
C ASN A 498 15.68 -7.15 7.82
N THR A 499 14.88 -8.15 8.18
CA THR A 499 14.84 -8.71 9.54
C THR A 499 15.01 -10.23 9.50
N ALA A 500 15.92 -10.74 10.33
CA ALA A 500 16.26 -12.17 10.54
C ALA A 500 16.15 -13.05 9.27
N THR A 501 17.12 -12.94 8.35
CA THR A 501 17.26 -13.87 7.22
C THR A 501 17.96 -15.13 7.69
N ALA A 502 17.39 -16.32 7.45
CA ALA A 502 18.13 -17.56 7.61
C ALA A 502 19.23 -17.60 6.55
N ALA A 503 20.49 -17.83 6.95
CA ALA A 503 21.57 -18.08 6.00
C ALA A 503 21.22 -19.34 5.17
N PRO A 504 21.58 -19.40 3.88
CA PRO A 504 21.37 -20.59 3.09
C PRO A 504 22.02 -21.78 3.81
N ALA A 505 21.26 -22.87 3.94
CA ALA A 505 21.80 -24.11 4.49
C ALA A 505 22.98 -24.55 3.61
N ARG A 506 24.21 -24.34 4.07
CA ARG A 506 25.38 -25.01 3.50
C ARG A 506 25.11 -26.50 3.62
N THR A 507 24.86 -27.18 2.50
CA THR A 507 25.02 -28.62 2.42
C THR A 507 26.42 -28.95 2.95
N PRO A 508 26.56 -29.84 3.95
CA PRO A 508 27.87 -30.32 4.33
C PRO A 508 28.45 -31.01 3.10
N ALA A 509 29.63 -30.58 2.65
CA ALA A 509 30.40 -31.32 1.68
C ALA A 509 30.63 -32.72 2.27
N THR A 510 30.02 -33.72 1.65
CA THR A 510 30.37 -35.12 1.89
C THR A 510 31.81 -35.30 1.46
N ALA A 511 32.63 -35.77 2.39
CA ALA A 511 34.01 -36.19 2.17
C ALA A 511 34.10 -37.37 1.20
#